data_AF-A0A7C4GPN8-F1
#
_entry.id   AF-A0A7C4GPN8-F1
#
_cell.length_a   1.000
_cell.length_b   1.000
_cell.length_c   1.000
_cell.angle_alpha   90.00
_cell.angle_beta   90.00
_cell.angle_gamma   90.00
#
_symmetry.space_group_name_H-M   'P 1'
#
loop_
_entity.id
_entity.type
_entity.pdbx_description
1 polymer ?
#
loop_
_entity_poly.entity_id
_entity_poly.type
_entity_poly.pdbx_seq_one_letter_code
_entity_poly.pdbx_strand_id
1 'polypeptide(L)'
;FSVAKAIRRRIKGERKAVIVVEHDILSIETYSDRIMIFRGIPGREGYASEPKDPREGLNEFLMDVDITFRRDPDTGRPRVNKPGSKLDQMARASGRYYP
;
A
#
# COMPACT_ATOMS: atom_id res chain seq x y z
N PHE A 1 -10.41 10.44 4.44
CA PHE A 1 -9.14 11.03 4.92
C PHE A 1 -9.19 11.59 6.34
N SER A 2 -10.30 12.19 6.81
CA SER A 2 -10.40 12.74 8.17
C SER A 2 -10.20 11.70 9.28
N VAL A 3 -10.79 10.51 9.13
CA VAL A 3 -10.74 9.41 10.12
C VAL A 3 -9.31 8.87 10.28
N ALA A 4 -8.64 8.49 9.19
CA ALA A 4 -7.24 8.04 9.19
C ALA A 4 -6.30 9.03 9.91
N LYS A 5 -6.45 10.33 9.64
CA LYS A 5 -5.64 11.38 10.26
C LYS A 5 -5.96 11.55 11.75
N ALA A 6 -7.22 11.41 12.15
CA ALA A 6 -7.63 11.45 13.54
C ALA A 6 -7.08 10.26 14.33
N ILE A 7 -7.16 9.05 13.77
CA ILE A 7 -6.60 7.82 14.35
C ILE A 7 -5.10 8.00 14.57
N ARG A 8 -4.36 8.40 13.53
CA ARG A 8 -2.91 8.62 13.63
C ARG A 8 -2.56 9.65 14.70
N ARG A 9 -3.28 10.77 14.76
CA ARG A 9 -3.07 11.82 15.76
C ARG A 9 -3.29 11.29 17.18
N ARG A 10 -4.32 10.48 17.39
CA ARG A 10 -4.64 9.93 18.72
C ARG A 10 -3.58 8.95 19.18
N ILE A 11 -3.17 8.02 18.31
CA ILE A 11 -2.13 7.03 18.60
C ILE A 11 -0.82 7.72 19.02
N LYS A 12 -0.39 8.72 18.24
CA LYS A 12 0.81 9.51 18.55
C LYS A 12 0.68 10.28 19.87
N GLY A 13 -0.49 10.85 20.15
CA GLY A 13 -0.76 11.57 21.40
C GLY A 13 -0.71 10.68 22.65
N GLU A 14 -1.19 9.44 22.55
CA GLU A 14 -1.17 8.47 23.65
C GLU A 14 0.14 7.67 23.77
N ARG A 15 1.08 7.82 22.82
CA ARG A 15 2.34 7.05 22.74
C ARG A 15 2.11 5.53 22.78
N LYS A 16 1.05 5.05 22.11
CA LYS A 16 0.74 3.62 22.01
C LYS A 16 1.15 3.07 20.64
N ALA A 17 1.40 1.77 20.58
CA ALA A 17 1.50 1.03 19.33
C ALA A 17 0.12 0.45 18.96
N VAL A 18 -0.20 0.45 17.67
CA VAL A 18 -1.43 -0.14 17.13
C VAL A 18 -1.06 -0.95 15.89
N ILE A 19 -1.64 -2.14 15.77
CA ILE A 19 -1.63 -2.94 14.55
C ILE A 19 -3.01 -2.81 13.92
N VAL A 20 -3.05 -2.53 12.62
CA VAL A 20 -4.29 -2.40 11.86
C VAL A 20 -4.21 -3.33 10.66
N VAL A 21 -5.31 -4.05 10.39
CA VAL A 21 -5.47 -4.89 9.21
C VAL A 21 -6.47 -4.19 8.30
N GLU A 22 -6.08 -3.92 7.06
CA GLU A 22 -6.90 -3.21 6.08
C GLU A 22 -6.70 -3.77 4.68
N HIS A 23 -7.69 -3.51 3.83
CA HIS A 23 -7.63 -3.80 2.40
C HIS A 23 -7.54 -2.52 1.54
N ASP A 24 -7.77 -1.34 2.14
CA ASP A 24 -7.65 -0.05 1.45
C ASP A 24 -6.21 0.48 1.50
N ILE A 25 -5.53 0.41 0.35
CA ILE A 25 -4.15 0.88 0.15
C ILE A 25 -3.98 2.36 0.52
N LEU A 26 -4.95 3.22 0.22
CA LEU A 26 -4.86 4.66 0.51
C LEU A 26 -4.89 4.92 2.01
N SER A 27 -5.73 4.17 2.72
CA SER A 27 -5.82 4.23 4.16
C SER A 27 -4.51 3.75 4.79
N ILE A 28 -3.96 2.63 4.31
CA ILE A 28 -2.66 2.11 4.73
C ILE A 28 -1.53 3.13 4.54
N GLU A 29 -1.38 3.73 3.35
CA GLU A 29 -0.36 4.77 3.07
C GLU A 29 -0.50 5.98 4.02
N THR A 30 -1.73 6.35 4.38
CA THR A 30 -2.01 7.60 5.11
C THR A 30 -1.57 7.55 6.58
N TYR A 31 -1.83 6.45 7.29
CA TYR A 31 -1.61 6.38 8.74
C TYR A 31 -0.53 5.40 9.19
N SER A 32 -0.04 4.52 8.31
CA SER A 32 0.96 3.52 8.69
C SER A 32 2.34 4.14 8.80
N ASP A 33 3.05 3.82 9.89
CA ASP A 33 4.47 4.12 10.01
C ASP A 33 5.33 2.96 9.47
N ARG A 34 4.80 1.72 9.46
CA ARG A 34 5.38 0.51 8.85
C ARG A 34 4.28 -0.38 8.31
N ILE A 35 4.59 -1.26 7.35
CA ILE A 35 3.65 -2.22 6.76
C ILE A 35 4.20 -3.65 6.84
N MET A 36 3.32 -4.64 7.02
CA MET A 36 3.64 -6.06 6.88
C MET A 36 2.73 -6.65 5.80
N ILE A 37 3.32 -7.37 4.84
CA ILE A 37 2.58 -7.99 3.74
C ILE A 37 2.33 -9.46 4.08
N PHE A 38 1.09 -9.90 3.87
CA PHE A 38 0.68 -11.29 4.05
C PHE A 38 0.53 -11.95 2.68
N ARG A 39 1.17 -13.11 2.52
CA ARG A 39 1.14 -13.94 1.29
C ARG A 39 0.79 -15.38 1.63
N GLY A 40 0.37 -16.15 0.65
CA GLY A 40 0.15 -17.59 0.79
C GLY A 40 -1.08 -18.05 0.05
N ILE A 41 -1.67 -19.15 0.52
CA ILE A 41 -2.84 -19.77 -0.07
C ILE A 41 -4.00 -19.64 0.94
N PRO A 42 -5.08 -18.90 0.60
CA PRO A 42 -6.23 -18.74 1.49
C PRO A 42 -6.76 -20.08 2.02
N GLY A 43 -6.93 -20.18 3.34
CA GLY A 43 -7.41 -21.38 4.01
C GLY A 43 -6.40 -22.53 4.14
N ARG A 44 -5.15 -22.35 3.69
CA ARG A 44 -4.10 -23.39 3.78
C ARG A 44 -2.85 -22.91 4.50
N GLU A 45 -2.20 -21.86 4.01
CA GLU A 45 -0.95 -21.35 4.57
C GLU A 45 -0.82 -19.85 4.35
N GLY A 46 -0.11 -19.19 5.27
CA GLY A 46 0.12 -17.75 5.24
C GLY A 46 1.49 -17.39 5.81
N TYR A 47 2.15 -16.45 5.17
CA TYR A 47 3.47 -15.93 5.53
C TYR A 47 3.37 -14.41 5.66
N ALA A 48 3.83 -13.88 6.79
CA ALA A 48 3.91 -12.45 7.02
C ALA A 48 5.35 -11.96 6.80
N SER A 49 5.52 -10.86 6.08
CA SER A 49 6.81 -10.22 5.95
C SER A 49 7.24 -9.57 7.27
N GLU A 50 8.53 -9.28 7.40
CA GLU A 50 9.00 -8.31 8.39
C GLU A 50 8.36 -6.92 8.15
N PRO A 51 8.26 -6.05 9.18
CA PRO A 51 7.79 -4.69 9.00
C PRO A 51 8.70 -3.89 8.04
N LYS A 52 8.13 -3.33 6.98
CA LYS A 52 8.85 -2.59 5.93
C LYS A 52 8.41 -1.12 5.89
N ASP A 53 9.13 -0.30 5.11
CA ASP A 53 8.63 1.01 4.72
C ASP A 53 7.31 0.84 3.94
N PRO A 54 6.28 1.67 4.18
CA PRO A 54 5.00 1.56 3.49
C PRO A 54 5.10 1.58 1.96
N ARG A 55 5.98 2.42 1.38
CA ARG A 55 6.10 2.52 -0.08
C ARG A 55 6.74 1.27 -0.67
N GLU A 56 7.79 0.77 -0.02
CA GLU A 56 8.46 -0.47 -0.45
C GLU A 56 7.52 -1.66 -0.34
N GLY A 57 6.82 -1.82 0.80
CA GLY A 57 5.88 -2.92 1.00
C GLY A 57 4.68 -2.87 0.07
N LEU A 58 4.12 -1.69 -0.21
CA LEU A 58 3.05 -1.54 -1.21
C LEU A 58 3.54 -1.86 -2.62
N ASN A 59 4.77 -1.46 -2.99
CA ASN A 59 5.35 -1.80 -4.28
C ASN A 59 5.54 -3.32 -4.42
N GLU A 60 6.03 -3.98 -3.38
CA GLU A 60 6.19 -5.43 -3.31
C GLU A 60 4.83 -6.15 -3.44
N PHE A 61 3.85 -5.73 -2.65
CA PHE A 61 2.49 -6.29 -2.69
C PHE A 61 1.85 -6.15 -4.08
N LEU A 62 1.96 -4.97 -4.68
CA LEU A 62 1.40 -4.69 -6.00
C LEU A 62 2.09 -5.46 -7.13
N MET A 63 3.38 -5.76 -6.97
CA MET A 63 4.09 -6.66 -7.87
C MET A 63 3.53 -8.09 -7.78
N ASP A 64 3.24 -8.59 -6.58
CA ASP A 64 2.69 -9.94 -6.41
C ASP A 64 1.29 -10.11 -7.01
N VAL A 65 0.44 -9.08 -6.87
CA VAL A 65 -0.92 -9.10 -7.41
C VAL A 65 -1.02 -8.60 -8.86
N ASP A 66 0.13 -8.34 -9.49
CA ASP A 66 0.25 -7.94 -10.89
C ASP A 66 -0.51 -6.65 -11.28
N ILE A 67 -0.51 -5.64 -10.42
CA ILE A 67 -1.23 -4.36 -10.64
C ILE A 67 -0.27 -3.18 -10.52
N THR A 68 -0.32 -2.23 -11.45
CA THR A 68 0.42 -0.95 -11.32
C THR A 68 -0.50 0.24 -11.08
N PHE A 69 0.04 1.24 -10.39
CA PHE A 69 -0.63 2.51 -10.09
C PHE A 69 0.11 3.71 -10.71
N ARG A 70 -0.64 4.79 -10.91
CA ARG A 70 -0.13 6.14 -11.22
C ARG A 70 -0.72 7.16 -10.27
N ARG A 71 -0.08 8.32 -10.11
CA ARG A 71 -0.73 9.46 -9.45
C ARG A 71 -1.53 10.26 -10.47
N ASP A 72 -2.78 10.49 -10.14
CA ASP A 72 -3.65 11.42 -10.84
C ASP A 72 -3.08 12.84 -10.67
N PRO A 73 -2.83 13.60 -11.76
CA PRO A 73 -2.16 14.88 -11.68
C PRO A 73 -2.99 15.96 -10.98
N ASP A 74 -4.32 15.88 -11.10
CA ASP A 74 -5.23 16.89 -10.55
C ASP A 74 -5.49 16.67 -9.05
N THR A 75 -5.63 15.40 -8.65
CA THR A 75 -6.03 15.05 -7.27
C THR A 75 -4.91 14.45 -6.43
N GLY A 76 -3.78 14.09 -7.04
CA GLY A 76 -2.68 13.36 -6.41
C GLY A 76 -3.02 11.92 -6.00
N ARG A 77 -4.25 11.45 -6.29
CA ARG A 77 -4.74 10.13 -5.87
C ARG A 77 -4.08 9.02 -6.69
N PRO A 78 -3.67 7.91 -6.05
CA PRO A 78 -3.24 6.72 -6.77
C PRO A 78 -4.42 6.13 -7.54
N ARG A 79 -4.21 5.86 -8.83
CA ARG A 79 -5.17 5.23 -9.74
C ARG A 79 -4.55 4.03 -10.42
N VAL A 80 -5.31 2.95 -10.50
CA VAL A 80 -4.91 1.73 -11.23
C VAL A 80 -4.67 2.06 -12.71
N ASN A 81 -3.59 1.53 -13.27
CA ASN A 81 -3.36 1.55 -14.71
C ASN A 81 -4.12 0.40 -15.37
N LYS A 82 -4.65 0.64 -16.57
CA LYS A 82 -5.24 -0.45 -17.36
C LYS A 82 -4.12 -1.42 -17.77
N PRO A 83 -4.30 -2.74 -17.62
CA PRO A 83 -3.29 -3.72 -18.04
C PRO A 83 -2.83 -3.50 -19.47
N GLY A 84 -1.52 -3.52 -19.70
CA GLY A 84 -0.92 -3.34 -21.03
C GLY A 84 -0.97 -1.91 -21.59
N SER A 85 -1.54 -0.95 -20.87
CA SER A 85 -1.46 0.46 -21.26
C SER A 85 -0.02 0.97 -21.22
N LYS A 86 0.27 2.05 -21.96
CA LYS A 86 1.61 2.68 -21.96
C LYS A 86 2.12 2.96 -20.53
N LEU A 87 1.26 3.45 -19.65
CA LEU A 87 1.62 3.78 -18.27
C LEU A 87 1.88 2.52 -17.43
N ASP A 88 1.12 1.44 -17.66
CA ASP A 88 1.35 0.14 -17.03
C ASP A 88 2.70 -0.44 -17.44
N GLN A 89 3.00 -0.46 -18.75
CA GLN A 89 4.27 -0.92 -19.28
C GLN A 89 5.46 -0.12 -18.75
N MET A 90 5.34 1.22 -18.66
CA MET A 90 6.38 2.07 -18.09
C MET A 90 6.61 1.80 -16.60
N ALA A 91 5.53 1.67 -15.82
CA ALA A 91 5.61 1.32 -14.40
C ALA A 91 6.35 0.00 -14.20
N ARG A 92 5.97 -1.04 -14.95
CA ARG A 92 6.62 -2.37 -14.93
C ARG A 92 8.08 -2.31 -15.33
N ALA A 93 8.41 -1.63 -16.42
CA ALA A 93 9.79 -1.48 -16.91
C ALA A 93 10.69 -0.77 -15.88
N SER A 94 10.13 0.15 -15.10
CA SER A 94 10.85 0.84 -14.02
C SER A 94 10.90 0.06 -12.70
N GLY A 95 10.18 -1.05 -12.58
CA GLY A 95 10.00 -1.78 -11.31
C GLY A 95 9.16 -1.03 -10.26
N ARG A 96 8.54 0.10 -10.64
CA ARG A 96 7.75 0.96 -9.77
C ARG A 96 6.26 0.73 -9.99
N TYR A 97 5.70 -0.19 -9.22
CA TYR A 97 4.28 -0.56 -9.18
C TYR A 97 3.46 0.43 -8.33
N TYR A 98 4.08 1.06 -7.32
CA TYR A 98 3.49 2.15 -6.54
C TYR A 98 4.23 3.49 -6.73
N PRO A 99 3.53 4.59 -7.09
CA PRO A 99 4.13 5.88 -7.44
C PRO A 99 4.49 6.83 -6.28
#